data_AF-A0A349DRA7-F1
#
_entry.id   AF-A0A349DRA7-F1
#
_cell.length_a   1.000
_cell.length_b   1.000
_cell.length_c   1.000
_cell.angle_alpha   90.00
_cell.angle_beta   90.00
_cell.angle_gamma   90.00
#
_symmetry.space_group_name_H-M   'P 1'
#
loop_
_entity.id
_entity.type
_entity.pdbx_description
1 polymer ?
#
loop_
_entity_poly.entity_id
_entity_poly.type
_entity_poly.pdbx_seq_one_letter_code
_entity_poly.pdbx_strand_id
1 'polypeptide(L)'
;MTTQTIKLLGELSADVAKKYAQEWYNASPQKLANAFYRVNLAKGELYKVAAFQLPQAETLLLINSPETETLNITMGMVYNKWVPMLQGQKIDTSQAKSMFDNCFLPEVLEETPSLGKNNYTATVDFNLHLISPEFANIYVDKWQKLTYGRMAQAFHNALESKRGEVKKRVRFFHFGEEVVRELKAMQPEKLTVLMGCGDAESRQHPFAFRPVIKATRKHASILFDFAQPCPPFCF
;
A
#
# COMPACT_ATOMS: atom_id res chain seq x y z
N MET A 1 17.03 27.57 -15.94
CA MET A 1 16.81 27.62 -14.48
C MET A 1 16.38 26.24 -14.03
N THR A 2 17.23 25.53 -13.29
CA THR A 2 16.89 24.23 -12.71
C THR A 2 16.01 24.47 -11.50
N THR A 3 14.71 24.21 -11.62
CA THR A 3 13.79 24.17 -10.49
C THR A 3 14.32 23.07 -9.55
N GLN A 4 15.03 23.45 -8.49
CA GLN A 4 15.30 22.53 -7.40
C GLN A 4 13.95 22.27 -6.73
N THR A 5 13.33 21.14 -7.08
CA THR A 5 12.18 20.62 -6.35
C THR A 5 12.63 20.48 -4.89
N ILE A 6 12.10 21.34 -4.01
CA ILE A 6 12.41 21.30 -2.59
C ILE A 6 11.87 19.97 -2.08
N LYS A 7 12.77 19.01 -1.82
CA LYS A 7 12.38 17.73 -1.22
C LYS A 7 11.76 17.98 0.14
N LEU A 8 10.60 17.37 0.39
CA LEU A 8 9.90 17.52 1.65
C LEU A 8 10.65 16.73 2.73
N LEU A 9 10.70 17.24 3.97
CA LEU A 9 11.32 16.52 5.09
C LEU A 9 10.64 15.15 5.28
N GLY A 10 11.42 14.07 5.28
CA GLY A 10 10.92 12.68 5.40
C GLY A 10 10.72 11.95 4.07
N GLU A 11 10.85 12.65 2.94
CA GLU A 11 10.73 12.07 1.61
C GLU A 11 11.98 11.29 1.19
N LEU A 12 11.80 10.13 0.56
CA LEU A 12 12.88 9.35 -0.03
C LEU A 12 13.42 10.01 -1.30
N SER A 13 14.70 9.80 -1.60
CA SER A 13 15.19 10.06 -2.96
C SER A 13 14.65 9.03 -3.95
N ALA A 14 14.42 9.46 -5.19
CA ALA A 14 13.93 8.59 -6.26
C ALA A 14 14.79 7.34 -6.48
N ASP A 15 16.12 7.46 -6.41
CA ASP A 15 17.04 6.33 -6.57
C ASP A 15 16.88 5.29 -5.45
N VAL A 16 16.71 5.76 -4.20
CA VAL A 16 16.51 4.89 -3.03
C VAL A 16 15.16 4.19 -3.11
N ALA A 17 14.09 4.94 -3.40
CA ALA A 17 12.75 4.39 -3.57
C ALA A 17 12.69 3.39 -4.74
N LYS A 18 13.31 3.69 -5.87
CA LYS A 18 13.42 2.78 -7.02
C LYS A 18 14.16 1.50 -6.66
N LYS A 19 15.27 1.59 -5.92
CA LYS A 19 16.02 0.42 -5.44
C LYS A 19 15.13 -0.47 -4.58
N TYR A 20 14.44 0.09 -3.58
CA TYR A 20 13.55 -0.67 -2.70
C TYR A 20 12.40 -1.32 -3.47
N ALA A 21 11.80 -0.63 -4.45
CA ALA A 21 10.74 -1.20 -5.28
C ALA A 21 11.24 -2.35 -6.18
N GLN A 22 12.46 -2.28 -6.68
CA GLN A 22 13.05 -3.36 -7.46
C GLN A 22 13.26 -4.64 -6.64
N GLU A 23 13.55 -4.52 -5.34
CA GLU A 23 13.68 -5.68 -4.45
C GLU A 23 12.35 -6.45 -4.34
N TRP A 24 11.21 -5.75 -4.29
CA TRP A 24 9.88 -6.37 -4.34
C TRP A 24 9.63 -7.14 -5.63
N TYR A 25 9.93 -6.53 -6.78
CA TYR A 25 9.70 -7.16 -8.08
C TYR A 25 10.51 -8.45 -8.25
N ASN A 26 11.71 -8.50 -7.65
CA ASN A 26 12.65 -9.59 -7.81
C ASN A 26 12.66 -10.60 -6.64
N ALA A 27 11.92 -10.35 -5.55
CA ALA A 27 11.87 -11.24 -4.41
C ALA A 27 11.10 -12.54 -4.69
N SER A 28 11.65 -13.68 -4.24
CA SER A 28 10.96 -14.96 -4.28
C SER A 28 9.76 -14.97 -3.32
N PRO A 29 8.66 -15.69 -3.61
CA PRO A 29 7.50 -15.78 -2.72
C PRO A 29 7.85 -16.24 -1.30
N GLN A 30 8.82 -17.14 -1.15
CA GLN A 30 9.30 -17.62 0.15
C GLN A 30 10.01 -16.52 0.95
N LYS A 31 10.83 -15.70 0.30
CA LYS A 31 11.48 -14.55 0.96
C LYS A 31 10.43 -13.53 1.44
N LEU A 32 9.37 -13.33 0.66
CA LEU A 32 8.27 -12.44 1.06
C LEU A 32 7.51 -12.98 2.26
N ALA A 33 7.18 -14.28 2.30
CA ALA A 33 6.50 -14.88 3.44
C ALA A 33 7.27 -14.64 4.76
N ASN A 34 8.60 -14.81 4.75
CA ASN A 34 9.45 -14.49 5.90
C ASN A 34 9.46 -12.99 6.24
N ALA A 35 9.43 -12.11 5.23
CA ALA A 35 9.63 -10.68 5.41
C ALA A 35 8.47 -9.97 6.13
N PHE A 36 7.31 -10.62 6.26
CA PHE A 36 6.17 -10.15 7.05
C PHE A 36 6.18 -10.63 8.50
N TYR A 37 7.27 -11.20 8.98
CA TYR A 37 7.45 -11.48 10.40
C TYR A 37 8.57 -10.62 10.98
N ARG A 38 8.41 -10.19 12.23
CA ARG A 38 9.38 -9.37 12.96
C ARG A 38 9.51 -9.87 14.38
N VAL A 39 10.70 -9.71 14.95
CA VAL A 39 10.92 -9.95 16.37
C VAL A 39 10.59 -8.66 17.13
N ASN A 40 9.72 -8.75 18.13
CA ASN A 40 9.56 -7.71 19.13
C ASN A 40 10.78 -7.78 20.05
N LEU A 41 11.67 -6.78 20.00
CA LEU A 41 12.91 -6.80 20.77
C LEU A 41 12.69 -6.73 22.29
N ALA A 42 11.57 -6.15 22.74
CA ALA A 42 11.24 -6.06 24.16
C ALA A 42 10.69 -7.39 24.72
N LYS A 43 9.98 -8.17 23.90
CA LYS A 43 9.37 -9.44 24.30
C LYS A 43 10.14 -10.68 23.83
N GLY A 44 11.06 -10.52 22.87
CA GLY A 44 11.73 -11.61 22.17
C GLY A 44 10.79 -12.42 21.25
N GLU A 45 9.57 -11.96 21.01
CA GLU A 45 8.53 -12.72 20.32
C GLU A 45 8.48 -12.40 18.82
N LEU A 46 8.34 -13.43 17.99
CA LEU A 46 8.09 -13.27 16.57
C LEU A 46 6.60 -12.95 16.36
N TYR A 47 6.29 -11.81 15.74
CA TYR A 47 4.93 -11.43 15.37
C TYR A 47 4.81 -11.16 13.88
N LYS A 48 3.62 -11.39 13.35
CA LYS A 48 3.27 -11.10 11.97
C LYS A 48 2.93 -9.61 11.81
N VAL A 49 3.54 -8.98 10.83
CA VAL A 49 3.26 -7.59 10.45
C VAL A 49 1.89 -7.52 9.78
N ALA A 50 1.01 -6.70 10.34
CA ALA A 50 -0.36 -6.54 9.87
C ALA A 50 -0.72 -5.08 9.56
N ALA A 51 0.03 -4.11 10.07
CA ALA A 51 -0.24 -2.70 9.80
C ALA A 51 1.03 -1.85 9.78
N PHE A 52 0.97 -0.82 8.94
CA PHE A 52 1.98 0.22 8.82
C PHE A 52 1.30 1.58 8.88
N GLN A 53 1.95 2.60 9.42
CA GLN A 53 1.35 3.92 9.56
C GLN A 53 2.33 5.03 9.23
N LEU A 54 1.86 5.98 8.43
CA LEU A 54 2.55 7.23 8.19
C LEU A 54 2.21 8.22 9.33
N PRO A 55 3.21 8.86 9.96
CA PRO A 55 2.97 9.86 11.00
C PRO A 55 2.31 11.11 10.41
N GLN A 56 1.84 12.01 11.28
CA GLN A 56 1.04 13.16 10.87
C GLN A 56 1.76 14.14 9.96
N ALA A 57 3.01 14.48 10.28
CA ALA A 57 3.78 15.41 9.45
C ALA A 57 3.91 14.89 8.01
N GLU A 58 4.34 13.64 7.85
CA GLU A 58 4.52 13.00 6.55
C GLU A 58 3.18 12.76 5.83
N THR A 59 2.11 12.43 6.56
CA THR A 59 0.76 12.31 5.99
C THR A 59 0.31 13.61 5.36
N LEU A 60 0.45 14.73 6.08
CA LEU A 60 0.05 16.04 5.57
C LEU A 60 0.93 16.47 4.39
N LEU A 61 2.24 16.17 4.43
CA LEU A 61 3.17 16.46 3.33
C LEU A 61 2.80 15.68 2.06
N LEU A 62 2.59 14.36 2.19
CA LEU A 62 2.20 13.50 1.08
C LEU A 62 0.88 13.94 0.47
N ILE A 63 -0.16 14.17 1.26
CA ILE A 63 -1.50 14.48 0.74
C ILE A 63 -1.59 15.88 0.13
N ASN A 64 -0.89 16.86 0.70
CA ASN A 64 -0.95 18.25 0.23
C ASN A 64 0.10 18.59 -0.83
N SER A 65 1.02 17.67 -1.15
CA SER A 65 1.94 17.84 -2.27
C SER A 65 1.16 18.08 -3.57
N PRO A 66 1.55 19.08 -4.38
CA PRO A 66 0.94 19.33 -5.69
C PRO A 66 1.18 18.18 -6.68
N GLU A 67 2.19 17.35 -6.43
CA GLU A 67 2.48 16.13 -7.17
C GLU A 67 1.63 14.93 -6.74
N THR A 68 0.70 15.08 -5.79
CA THR A 68 -0.21 14.01 -5.37
C THR A 68 -1.59 14.22 -5.98
N GLU A 69 -1.83 13.62 -7.16
CA GLU A 69 -3.16 13.55 -7.79
C GLU A 69 -3.72 12.12 -7.71
N THR A 70 -2.85 11.12 -7.70
CA THR A 70 -3.14 9.71 -7.42
C THR A 70 -2.20 9.23 -6.33
N LEU A 71 -2.51 8.09 -5.72
CA LEU A 71 -1.68 7.49 -4.68
C LEU A 71 -1.32 6.05 -5.05
N ASN A 72 -0.04 5.73 -5.00
CA ASN A 72 0.44 4.37 -5.19
C ASN A 72 0.99 3.81 -3.88
N ILE A 73 0.71 2.54 -3.63
CA ILE A 73 1.41 1.73 -2.64
C ILE A 73 2.32 0.78 -3.41
N THR A 74 3.61 1.01 -3.32
CA THR A 74 4.60 -0.03 -3.61
C THR A 74 5.02 -0.68 -2.32
N MET A 75 5.70 -1.80 -2.42
CA MET A 75 6.34 -2.40 -1.27
C MET A 75 7.84 -2.43 -1.50
N GLY A 76 8.63 -2.33 -0.44
CA GLY A 76 10.08 -2.34 -0.51
C GLY A 76 10.70 -3.02 0.71
N MET A 77 11.97 -3.40 0.58
CA MET A 77 12.75 -3.95 1.69
C MET A 77 13.79 -2.93 2.16
N VAL A 78 13.68 -2.56 3.43
CA VAL A 78 14.51 -1.56 4.08
C VAL A 78 15.15 -2.22 5.28
N TYR A 79 16.47 -2.33 5.29
CA TYR A 79 17.22 -3.03 6.36
C TYR A 79 16.66 -4.43 6.68
N ASN A 80 16.42 -5.26 5.65
CA ASN A 80 15.79 -6.59 5.74
C ASN A 80 14.36 -6.60 6.32
N LYS A 81 13.70 -5.45 6.36
CA LYS A 81 12.32 -5.34 6.82
C LYS A 81 11.42 -4.92 5.67
N TRP A 82 10.34 -5.65 5.50
CA TRP A 82 9.33 -5.27 4.51
C TRP A 82 8.54 -4.06 5.00
N VAL A 83 8.40 -3.04 4.14
CA VAL A 83 7.69 -1.78 4.43
C VAL A 83 6.93 -1.34 3.17
N PRO A 84 5.66 -0.90 3.26
CA PRO A 84 5.02 -0.20 2.16
C PRO A 84 5.76 1.10 1.90
N MET A 85 5.69 1.58 0.68
CA MET A 85 6.13 2.92 0.33
C MET A 85 4.93 3.62 -0.27
N LEU A 86 4.51 4.70 0.38
CA LEU A 86 3.39 5.50 -0.08
C LEU A 86 3.92 6.57 -1.00
N GLN A 87 3.32 6.66 -2.17
CA GLN A 87 3.76 7.58 -3.21
C GLN A 87 2.60 8.42 -3.73
N GLY A 88 2.75 9.74 -3.68
CA GLY A 88 1.89 10.63 -4.42
C GLY A 88 2.35 10.76 -5.87
N GLN A 89 1.41 10.68 -6.82
CA GLN A 89 1.71 10.79 -8.24
C GLN A 89 0.76 11.73 -8.95
N LYS A 90 1.33 12.73 -9.63
CA LYS A 90 0.65 13.52 -10.65
C LYS A 90 0.18 12.66 -11.82
N ILE A 91 -0.96 12.96 -12.41
CA ILE A 91 -1.36 12.37 -13.68
C ILE A 91 -0.61 13.11 -14.77
N ASP A 92 0.28 12.40 -15.43
CA ASP A 92 1.09 12.94 -16.50
C ASP A 92 1.08 11.96 -17.67
N THR A 93 0.69 12.45 -18.83
CA THR A 93 0.64 11.70 -20.09
C THR A 93 1.99 11.67 -20.80
N SER A 94 3.01 12.35 -20.25
CA SER A 94 4.37 12.38 -20.81
C SER A 94 5.28 11.31 -20.17
N GLN A 95 6.19 10.74 -20.98
CA GLN A 95 7.13 9.70 -20.54
C GLN A 95 8.26 10.21 -19.62
N ALA A 96 8.29 11.50 -19.28
CA ALA A 96 9.42 12.14 -18.59
C ALA A 96 9.36 12.04 -17.05
N LYS A 97 8.30 11.46 -16.49
CA LYS A 97 8.05 11.58 -15.06
C LYS A 97 8.90 10.60 -14.23
N SER A 98 9.57 11.13 -13.21
CA SER A 98 10.18 10.30 -12.17
C SER A 98 9.09 9.60 -11.36
N MET A 99 9.05 8.27 -11.46
CA MET A 99 8.11 7.44 -10.72
C MET A 99 8.35 7.41 -9.21
N PHE A 100 9.22 8.25 -8.62
CA PHE A 100 9.57 8.15 -7.19
C PHE A 100 9.94 9.49 -6.49
N ASP A 101 9.57 10.65 -7.04
CA ASP A 101 9.89 11.99 -6.49
C ASP A 101 8.92 12.50 -5.39
N ASN A 102 8.14 11.61 -4.77
CA ASN A 102 7.16 11.98 -3.72
C ASN A 102 6.79 10.73 -2.91
N CYS A 103 7.81 10.08 -2.34
CA CYS A 103 7.72 8.78 -1.70
C CYS A 103 8.05 8.86 -0.21
N PHE A 104 7.22 8.24 0.62
CA PHE A 104 7.39 8.18 2.07
C PHE A 104 7.35 6.73 2.59
N LEU A 105 8.00 6.50 3.72
CA LEU A 105 8.06 5.20 4.39
C LEU A 105 7.25 5.23 5.69
N PRO A 106 6.09 4.57 5.72
CA PRO A 106 5.37 4.30 6.95
C PRO A 106 6.18 3.46 7.95
N GLU A 107 5.93 3.66 9.24
CA GLU A 107 6.46 2.84 10.30
C GLU A 107 5.59 1.60 10.54
N VAL A 108 6.15 0.57 11.18
CA VAL A 108 5.37 -0.63 11.54
C VAL A 108 4.69 -0.44 12.86
N LEU A 109 3.40 -0.76 12.90
CA LEU A 109 2.66 -0.80 14.13
C LEU A 109 2.85 -2.16 14.82
N GLU A 110 3.22 -2.13 16.09
CA GLU A 110 3.34 -3.34 16.91
C GLU A 110 1.98 -4.02 17.09
N GLU A 111 0.93 -3.22 17.26
CA GLU A 111 -0.45 -3.68 17.37
C GLU A 111 -1.26 -3.23 16.16
N THR A 112 -2.12 -4.11 15.66
CA THR A 112 -3.01 -3.74 14.55
C THR A 112 -4.07 -2.80 15.10
N PRO A 113 -4.16 -1.55 14.59
CA PRO A 113 -5.16 -0.62 15.08
C PRO A 113 -6.56 -1.11 14.70
N SER A 114 -7.53 -0.84 15.56
CA SER A 114 -8.93 -1.11 15.23
C SER A 114 -9.33 -0.35 13.96
N LEU A 115 -10.13 -0.98 13.10
CA LEU A 115 -10.62 -0.32 11.88
C LEU A 115 -11.57 0.84 12.19
N GLY A 116 -12.25 0.80 13.35
CA GLY A 116 -13.22 1.82 13.75
C GLY A 116 -14.51 1.76 12.93
N LYS A 117 -15.40 2.73 13.15
CA LYS A 117 -16.58 2.94 12.30
C LYS A 117 -16.19 3.87 11.15
N ASN A 118 -16.69 3.61 9.95
CA ASN A 118 -16.65 4.59 8.87
C ASN A 118 -17.78 5.59 9.12
N ASN A 119 -17.44 6.71 9.76
CA ASN A 119 -18.35 7.78 10.17
C ASN A 119 -18.05 9.10 9.45
N TYR A 120 -17.28 9.02 8.37
CA TYR A 120 -17.04 10.13 7.47
C TYR A 120 -18.07 10.09 6.34
N THR A 121 -18.66 11.24 6.03
CA THR A 121 -19.54 11.38 4.88
C THR A 121 -18.68 11.68 3.66
N ALA A 122 -18.71 10.78 2.67
CA ALA A 122 -18.02 10.99 1.39
C ALA A 122 -18.39 12.34 0.77
N THR A 123 -17.40 13.02 0.22
CA THR A 123 -17.56 14.32 -0.45
C THR A 123 -17.55 14.19 -1.97
N VAL A 124 -17.15 13.03 -2.49
CA VAL A 124 -17.12 12.66 -3.89
C VAL A 124 -18.26 11.67 -4.13
N ASP A 125 -19.22 12.05 -4.97
CA ASP A 125 -20.45 11.30 -5.22
C ASP A 125 -20.23 9.86 -5.71
N PHE A 126 -19.04 9.54 -6.24
CA PHE A 126 -18.63 8.20 -6.64
C PHE A 126 -17.15 7.96 -6.36
N ASN A 127 -16.88 7.20 -5.29
CA ASN A 127 -15.55 6.67 -5.00
C ASN A 127 -15.62 5.14 -4.89
N LEU A 128 -15.23 4.44 -5.96
CA LEU A 128 -15.31 2.97 -6.05
C LEU A 128 -14.37 2.26 -5.06
N HIS A 129 -13.34 2.96 -4.58
CA HIS A 129 -12.36 2.44 -3.63
C HIS A 129 -12.83 2.50 -2.18
N LEU A 130 -13.90 3.24 -1.88
CA LEU A 130 -14.41 3.32 -0.53
C LEU A 130 -15.08 2.00 -0.15
N ILE A 131 -14.62 1.40 0.94
CA ILE A 131 -15.17 0.15 1.45
C ILE A 131 -15.76 0.32 2.84
N SER A 132 -16.72 -0.53 3.18
CA SER A 132 -17.29 -0.57 4.52
C SER A 132 -16.31 -1.21 5.52
N PRO A 133 -16.43 -0.88 6.82
CA PRO A 133 -15.64 -1.55 7.85
C PRO A 133 -15.77 -3.07 7.85
N GLU A 134 -16.93 -3.61 7.51
CA GLU A 134 -17.19 -5.05 7.45
C GLU A 134 -16.32 -5.72 6.38
N PHE A 135 -16.25 -5.14 5.18
CA PHE A 135 -15.38 -5.64 4.11
C PHE A 135 -13.89 -5.51 4.46
N ALA A 136 -13.49 -4.38 5.06
CA ALA A 136 -12.11 -4.18 5.51
C ALA A 136 -11.70 -5.23 6.55
N ASN A 137 -12.57 -5.52 7.52
CA ASN A 137 -12.34 -6.54 8.55
C ASN A 137 -12.11 -7.91 7.92
N ILE A 138 -12.86 -8.28 6.89
CA ILE A 138 -12.67 -9.57 6.19
C ILE A 138 -11.25 -9.70 5.64
N TYR A 139 -10.72 -8.68 4.97
CA TYR A 139 -9.36 -8.76 4.40
C TYR A 139 -8.28 -8.81 5.47
N VAL A 140 -8.42 -7.99 6.51
CA VAL A 140 -7.44 -7.92 7.62
C VAL A 140 -7.45 -9.20 8.44
N ASP A 141 -8.63 -9.72 8.77
CA ASP A 141 -8.80 -10.98 9.51
C ASP A 141 -8.22 -12.18 8.74
N LYS A 142 -8.51 -12.26 7.44
CA LYS A 142 -7.90 -13.28 6.56
C LYS A 142 -6.38 -13.20 6.60
N TRP A 143 -5.80 -12.00 6.48
CA TRP A 143 -4.35 -11.82 6.56
C TRP A 143 -3.77 -12.28 7.91
N GLN A 144 -4.41 -11.90 9.01
CA GLN A 144 -3.99 -12.29 10.36
C GLN A 144 -4.04 -13.80 10.56
N LYS A 145 -5.05 -14.49 10.02
CA LYS A 145 -5.22 -15.95 10.10
C LYS A 145 -4.39 -16.76 9.09
N LEU A 146 -3.77 -16.13 8.08
CA LEU A 146 -2.93 -16.84 7.11
C LEU A 146 -1.79 -17.59 7.81
N THR A 147 -1.62 -18.88 7.53
CA THR A 147 -0.44 -19.61 7.99
C THR A 147 0.80 -19.16 7.20
N TYR A 148 1.99 -19.42 7.75
CA TYR A 148 3.26 -19.13 7.07
C TYR A 148 3.32 -19.72 5.65
N GLY A 149 2.90 -20.98 5.46
CA GLY A 149 2.86 -21.63 4.15
C GLY A 149 1.87 -21.00 3.16
N ARG A 150 0.70 -20.54 3.65
CA ARG A 150 -0.31 -19.86 2.81
C ARG A 150 0.05 -18.40 2.52
N MET A 151 0.91 -17.78 3.32
CA MET A 151 1.39 -16.42 3.05
C MET A 151 2.22 -16.37 1.75
N ALA A 152 3.05 -17.38 1.48
CA ALA A 152 3.76 -17.45 0.21
C ALA A 152 2.79 -17.51 -0.99
N GLN A 153 1.65 -18.21 -0.82
CA GLN A 153 0.59 -18.29 -1.83
C GLN A 153 -0.13 -16.95 -2.03
N ALA A 154 -0.28 -16.14 -0.97
CA ALA A 154 -0.88 -14.80 -1.08
C ALA A 154 -0.11 -13.90 -2.07
N PHE A 155 1.18 -14.18 -2.25
CA PHE A 155 2.12 -13.49 -3.13
C PHE A 155 2.45 -14.27 -4.41
N HIS A 156 1.81 -15.41 -4.65
CA HIS A 156 2.07 -16.27 -5.78
C HIS A 156 0.92 -16.18 -6.78
N ASN A 157 1.23 -15.87 -8.04
CA ASN A 157 0.52 -16.46 -9.16
C ASN A 157 1.43 -16.55 -10.39
N ALA A 158 1.18 -17.59 -11.18
CA ALA A 158 1.58 -17.69 -12.56
C ALA A 158 0.50 -17.02 -13.41
N LEU A 159 0.91 -16.10 -14.29
CA LEU A 159 0.09 -15.78 -15.45
C LEU A 159 0.49 -16.77 -16.54
N GLU A 160 -0.41 -17.67 -16.93
CA GLU A 160 -0.17 -18.47 -18.13
C GLU A 160 -0.03 -17.52 -19.32
N SER A 161 1.15 -17.48 -19.93
CA SER A 161 1.31 -16.89 -21.25
C SER A 161 1.12 -18.00 -22.28
N LYS A 162 0.67 -17.66 -23.49
CA LYS A 162 0.61 -18.58 -24.64
C LYS A 162 1.97 -19.25 -24.99
N ARG A 163 3.08 -18.84 -24.36
CA ARG A 163 4.45 -19.37 -24.53
C ARG A 163 5.01 -20.04 -23.26
N GLY A 164 4.17 -20.30 -22.24
CA GLY A 164 4.55 -20.90 -20.95
C GLY A 164 4.15 -20.04 -19.74
N GLU A 165 4.26 -20.58 -18.53
CA GLU A 165 3.98 -19.85 -17.28
C GLU A 165 4.95 -18.68 -17.08
N VAL A 166 4.43 -17.45 -17.05
CA VAL A 166 5.20 -16.26 -16.63
C VAL A 166 4.69 -15.82 -15.27
N LYS A 167 5.51 -16.01 -14.23
CA LYS A 167 5.24 -15.46 -12.89
C LYS A 167 5.45 -13.95 -12.95
N LYS A 168 4.37 -13.16 -12.98
CA LYS A 168 4.43 -11.68 -12.83
C LYS A 168 3.92 -11.30 -11.44
N ARG A 169 4.50 -10.26 -10.83
CA ARG A 169 4.11 -9.70 -9.53
C ARG A 169 3.43 -8.33 -9.71
N VAL A 170 2.45 -7.97 -8.89
CA VAL A 170 1.92 -6.59 -8.82
C VAL A 170 3.07 -5.65 -8.59
N ARG A 171 3.13 -4.57 -9.37
CA ARG A 171 4.15 -3.56 -9.17
C ARG A 171 3.77 -2.58 -8.04
N PHE A 172 2.56 -2.08 -8.10
CA PHE A 172 1.98 -1.18 -7.12
C PHE A 172 0.47 -1.37 -7.05
N PHE A 173 -0.14 -0.96 -5.94
CA PHE A 173 -1.58 -0.76 -5.82
C PHE A 173 -1.89 0.70 -6.06
N HIS A 174 -2.84 0.98 -6.95
CA HIS A 174 -3.12 2.32 -7.44
C HIS A 174 -4.45 2.84 -6.90
N PHE A 175 -4.47 4.04 -6.34
CA PHE A 175 -5.68 4.72 -5.90
C PHE A 175 -5.85 5.97 -6.75
N GLY A 176 -7.00 6.06 -7.41
CA GLY A 176 -7.29 7.12 -8.38
C GLY A 176 -7.50 8.49 -7.74
N GLU A 177 -7.80 9.46 -8.59
CA GLU A 177 -7.99 10.86 -8.20
C GLU A 177 -9.11 11.05 -7.20
N GLU A 178 -10.17 10.27 -7.28
CA GLU A 178 -11.30 10.29 -6.35
C GLU A 178 -10.86 9.98 -4.92
N VAL A 179 -9.90 9.06 -4.74
CA VAL A 179 -9.34 8.75 -3.42
C VAL A 179 -8.52 9.92 -2.91
N VAL A 180 -7.63 10.47 -3.73
CA VAL A 180 -6.81 11.61 -3.33
C VAL A 180 -7.66 12.86 -3.05
N ARG A 181 -8.73 13.08 -3.81
CA ARG A 181 -9.71 14.15 -3.55
C ARG A 181 -10.37 13.98 -2.18
N GLU A 182 -10.80 12.78 -1.83
CA GLU A 182 -11.34 12.49 -0.49
C GLU A 182 -10.30 12.68 0.61
N LEU A 183 -9.05 12.23 0.40
CA LEU A 183 -7.97 12.42 1.36
C LEU A 183 -7.66 13.91 1.57
N LYS A 184 -7.64 14.71 0.49
CA LYS A 184 -7.46 16.17 0.56
C LYS A 184 -8.63 16.86 1.24
N ALA A 185 -9.87 16.41 1.05
CA ALA A 185 -11.04 16.94 1.74
C ALA A 185 -11.01 16.58 3.24
N MET A 186 -10.67 15.33 3.56
CA MET A 186 -10.57 14.83 4.92
C MET A 186 -9.43 15.50 5.70
N GLN A 187 -8.28 15.75 5.07
CA GLN A 187 -7.01 16.16 5.71
C GLN A 187 -6.62 15.22 6.86
N PRO A 188 -6.35 13.92 6.58
CA PRO A 188 -6.07 12.94 7.62
C PRO A 188 -4.82 13.30 8.42
N GLU A 189 -4.86 12.97 9.71
CA GLU A 189 -3.70 13.03 10.60
C GLU A 189 -2.84 11.78 10.45
N LYS A 190 -3.38 10.67 9.95
CA LYS A 190 -2.64 9.42 9.77
C LYS A 190 -3.18 8.69 8.55
N LEU A 191 -2.26 8.09 7.79
CA LEU A 191 -2.56 7.04 6.82
C LEU A 191 -2.01 5.73 7.35
N THR A 192 -2.90 4.76 7.56
CA THR A 192 -2.53 3.40 7.97
C THR A 192 -2.73 2.46 6.80
N VAL A 193 -1.70 1.74 6.39
CA VAL A 193 -1.81 0.61 5.47
C VAL A 193 -2.00 -0.65 6.30
N LEU A 194 -3.20 -1.22 6.27
CA LEU A 194 -3.46 -2.54 6.81
C LEU A 194 -3.20 -3.59 5.73
N MET A 195 -2.44 -4.61 6.11
CA MET A 195 -2.19 -5.76 5.26
C MET A 195 -3.47 -6.59 5.16
N GLY A 196 -3.88 -6.89 3.94
CA GLY A 196 -5.10 -7.65 3.69
C GLY A 196 -4.89 -8.81 2.73
N CYS A 197 -5.72 -9.83 2.87
CA CYS A 197 -5.79 -10.96 1.97
C CYS A 197 -7.19 -11.09 1.40
N GLY A 198 -7.29 -11.07 0.06
CA GLY A 198 -8.47 -11.48 -0.68
C GLY A 198 -8.72 -12.98 -0.59
N ASP A 199 -9.61 -13.49 -1.44
CA ASP A 199 -9.77 -14.93 -1.58
C ASP A 199 -8.54 -15.54 -2.28
N ALA A 200 -7.76 -16.30 -1.53
CA ALA A 200 -6.54 -16.96 -2.02
C ALA A 200 -6.85 -18.06 -3.06
N GLU A 201 -8.11 -18.48 -3.20
CA GLU A 201 -8.55 -19.52 -4.13
C GLU A 201 -9.16 -18.94 -5.42
N SER A 202 -9.30 -17.60 -5.50
CA SER A 202 -9.84 -16.95 -6.70
C SER A 202 -8.87 -17.03 -7.87
N ARG A 203 -9.20 -17.88 -8.85
CA ARG A 203 -8.50 -17.97 -10.15
C ARG A 203 -8.64 -16.72 -11.01
N GLN A 204 -9.57 -15.83 -10.67
CA GLN A 204 -9.85 -14.61 -11.46
C GLN A 204 -8.85 -13.50 -11.15
N HIS A 205 -8.13 -13.57 -10.02
CA HIS A 205 -7.22 -12.51 -9.61
C HIS A 205 -5.83 -13.08 -9.32
N PRO A 206 -4.82 -12.67 -10.11
CA PRO A 206 -3.48 -13.20 -9.95
C PRO A 206 -2.80 -12.70 -8.67
N PHE A 207 -3.45 -11.97 -7.77
CA PHE A 207 -2.82 -11.56 -6.52
C PHE A 207 -3.83 -11.58 -5.39
N ALA A 208 -3.55 -12.42 -4.38
CA ALA A 208 -4.39 -12.53 -3.19
C ALA A 208 -4.03 -11.48 -2.13
N PHE A 209 -2.82 -10.88 -2.19
CA PHE A 209 -2.49 -9.72 -1.37
C PHE A 209 -3.29 -8.47 -1.81
N ARG A 210 -4.07 -7.89 -0.89
CA ARG A 210 -4.90 -6.70 -1.12
C ARG A 210 -4.81 -5.78 0.11
N PRO A 211 -3.95 -4.75 0.10
CA PRO A 211 -3.85 -3.82 1.21
C PRO A 211 -5.10 -2.94 1.32
N VAL A 212 -5.42 -2.52 2.54
CA VAL A 212 -6.49 -1.57 2.88
C VAL A 212 -5.83 -0.30 3.42
N ILE A 213 -6.17 0.87 2.89
CA ILE A 213 -5.77 2.16 3.47
C ILE A 213 -6.86 2.62 4.42
N LYS A 214 -6.48 2.94 5.65
CA LYS A 214 -7.30 3.68 6.61
C LYS A 214 -6.76 5.09 6.75
N ALA A 215 -7.57 6.09 6.41
CA ALA A 215 -7.31 7.48 6.69
C ALA A 215 -8.04 7.89 7.96
N THR A 216 -7.36 8.56 8.90
CA THR A 216 -7.98 8.98 10.17
C THR A 216 -7.72 10.43 10.49
N ARG A 217 -8.74 11.13 11.00
CA ARG A 217 -8.63 12.47 11.57
C ARG A 217 -9.55 12.56 12.79
N LYS A 218 -9.01 12.84 13.97
CA LYS A 218 -9.81 12.86 15.22
C LYS A 218 -10.62 11.57 15.37
N HIS A 219 -11.96 11.67 15.32
CA HIS A 219 -12.88 10.53 15.43
C HIS A 219 -13.37 10.02 14.07
N ALA A 220 -13.00 10.66 12.96
CA ALA A 220 -13.40 10.27 11.61
C ALA A 220 -12.42 9.24 11.03
N SER A 221 -12.94 8.19 10.40
CA SER A 221 -12.15 7.22 9.64
C SER A 221 -12.78 6.95 8.28
N ILE A 222 -11.96 6.92 7.23
CA ILE A 222 -12.34 6.42 5.89
C ILE A 222 -11.48 5.21 5.58
N LEU A 223 -12.09 4.20 4.97
CA LEU A 223 -11.43 2.98 4.56
C LEU A 223 -11.47 2.85 3.05
N PHE A 224 -10.32 2.60 2.45
CA PHE A 224 -10.13 2.42 1.02
C PHE A 224 -9.53 1.06 0.73
N ASP A 225 -10.03 0.39 -0.29
CA ASP A 225 -9.36 -0.72 -0.94
C ASP A 225 -8.99 -0.39 -2.38
N PHE A 226 -8.31 -1.32 -3.03
CA PHE A 226 -8.17 -1.27 -4.47
C PHE A 226 -9.40 -1.93 -5.10
N ALA A 227 -10.32 -1.13 -5.66
CA ALA A 227 -11.66 -1.56 -6.07
C ALA A 227 -11.70 -2.55 -7.24
N GLN A 228 -10.61 -2.74 -7.98
CA GLN A 228 -10.55 -3.72 -9.06
C GLN A 228 -9.15 -4.33 -9.15
N PRO A 229 -8.98 -5.65 -8.95
CA PRO A 229 -7.71 -6.33 -9.20
C PRO A 229 -7.39 -6.26 -10.69
N CYS A 230 -6.54 -5.31 -11.07
CA CYS A 230 -6.04 -5.15 -12.43
C CYS A 230 -4.89 -6.14 -12.69
N PRO A 231 -5.00 -7.07 -13.66
CA PRO A 231 -3.87 -7.71 -14.30
C PRO A 231 -3.56 -7.03 -15.65
N PRO A 232 -2.48 -7.43 -16.32
CA PRO A 232 -1.12 -6.90 -16.25
C PRO A 232 -0.90 -5.52 -16.97
N PHE A 233 -1.92 -4.66 -17.09
CA PHE A 233 -1.81 -3.39 -17.85
C PHE A 233 -1.86 -2.13 -16.99
N CYS A 234 -1.05 -2.04 -15.93
CA CYS A 234 -0.80 -0.74 -15.29
C CYS A 234 0.20 0.06 -16.16
N PHE A 235 -0.30 0.64 -17.26
CA PHE A 235 0.27 1.75 -18.01
C PHE A 235 -0.86 2.63 -18.51
#